data_AF-A0A8H4UGA3-F1
#
_entry.id   AF-A0A8H4UGA3-F1
#
_cell.length_a   1.000
_cell.length_b   1.000
_cell.length_c   1.000
_cell.angle_alpha   90.00
_cell.angle_beta   90.00
_cell.angle_gamma   90.00
#
_symmetry.space_group_name_H-M   'P 1'
#
loop_
_entity.id
_entity.type
_entity.pdbx_description
1 polymer ?
#
loop_
_entity_poly.entity_id
_entity_poly.type
_entity_poly.pdbx_seq_one_letter_code
_entity_poly.pdbx_strand_id
1 'polypeptide(L)'
;MNFSCYVSINNKTRHDLLLDDSGVNAGSWPLRQPLNVIKAGSRRVVHLDQPSSFSGSKGWLRYVVKVDGRVESFKLEFECPSTPLSSNHIQAETDSSSISLQVTDIQTRGSPLTGNVDVCLGCDGDSKTEDRCNEEALFSDGTHAPYHTATAFSSYQDDGTVRATYDIGAGVSYPVKKAIKHPIHESIVVAAFINSKIPFPRGTFYNNINDKQWEYFRGVVWNDDPSCLLFVNKTKDNRLFGLGAEWLKEFKFGDDNCMTRRSHLGDLQFLHGMGSHEGEKPQVTRKRLLAWIEIMYKLACGDQGVSEDDTLGGCFPNYFHTKSVPSTDSTLRDLLLATTPDYKKANLRQRALGTCLHIISDSYALGHTQRRLKNPSDLVDRDGDSFIEFQPGTYGDWGPVLCFHTFGDQDSGRHAHYDGPIGPEDPKPRDVESFNEIVGARNAIQGCTTLIDFFADKTRWEDGVHDFLKNKVFALDKDARPADHFVDDEVISSAYRCHEADDAFDYEVGLQRKLAMLETGSHDSVDDEQRRMKFRLALAFVLTNVLLFTSFAFAYCVMRAYELDINGGSF
;
A
#
# COMPACT_ATOMS: atom_id res chain seq x y z
N MET A 1 -16.86 -14.36 25.95
CA MET A 1 -15.61 -15.08 26.32
C MET A 1 -14.53 -14.67 25.31
N ASN A 2 -13.27 -14.65 25.72
CA ASN A 2 -12.13 -14.32 24.85
C ASN A 2 -11.34 -15.60 24.57
N PHE A 3 -11.42 -16.12 23.35
CA PHE A 3 -10.72 -17.32 22.87
C PHE A 3 -9.46 -17.00 22.06
N SER A 4 -8.80 -15.87 22.34
CA SER A 4 -7.52 -15.50 21.72
C SER A 4 -6.36 -16.36 22.23
N CYS A 5 -5.26 -16.37 21.48
CA CYS A 5 -4.02 -17.06 21.86
C CYS A 5 -2.88 -16.05 22.13
N TYR A 6 -2.22 -16.18 23.28
CA TYR A 6 -1.02 -15.41 23.65
C TYR A 6 0.14 -16.37 23.94
N VAL A 7 1.05 -16.54 22.99
CA VAL A 7 2.22 -17.42 23.17
C VAL A 7 3.48 -16.57 23.36
N SER A 8 4.10 -16.66 24.53
CA SER A 8 5.39 -16.03 24.78
C SER A 8 6.50 -16.89 24.17
N ILE A 9 7.24 -16.33 23.22
CA ILE A 9 8.46 -16.94 22.68
C ILE A 9 9.64 -16.25 23.35
N ASN A 10 10.47 -17.05 24.01
CA ASN A 10 11.69 -16.61 24.66
C ASN A 10 12.88 -17.08 23.82
N ASN A 11 13.42 -16.15 23.03
CA ASN A 11 14.60 -16.42 22.22
C ASN A 11 15.84 -16.35 23.11
N LYS A 12 16.28 -17.51 23.62
CA LYS A 12 17.50 -17.66 24.42
C LYS A 12 18.75 -17.85 23.57
N THR A 13 18.61 -17.81 22.24
CA THR A 13 19.73 -17.92 21.32
C THR A 13 20.46 -16.58 21.17
N ARG A 14 21.69 -16.64 20.65
CA ARG A 14 22.45 -15.44 20.24
C ARG A 14 22.05 -14.87 18.87
N HIS A 15 21.05 -15.44 18.21
CA HIS A 15 20.62 -15.07 16.86
C HIS A 15 19.16 -14.61 16.84
N ASP A 16 18.81 -13.71 15.93
CA ASP A 16 17.41 -13.31 15.73
C ASP A 16 16.60 -14.46 15.13
N LEU A 17 15.38 -14.67 15.62
CA LEU A 17 14.41 -15.55 14.97
C LEU A 17 13.66 -14.73 13.92
N LEU A 18 13.71 -15.18 12.68
CA LEU A 18 13.08 -14.52 11.54
C LEU A 18 11.85 -15.33 11.13
N LEU A 19 10.70 -14.70 11.01
CA LEU A 19 9.50 -15.37 10.54
C LEU A 19 9.72 -15.82 9.09
N ASP A 20 9.53 -17.10 8.83
CA ASP A 20 9.55 -17.66 7.49
C ASP A 20 8.13 -17.76 6.93
N ASP A 21 7.19 -18.25 7.72
CA ASP A 21 5.81 -18.46 7.27
C ASP A 21 4.81 -18.43 8.42
N SER A 22 3.53 -18.22 8.10
CA SER A 22 2.44 -18.24 9.08
C SER A 22 1.12 -18.56 8.42
N GLY A 23 0.20 -19.14 9.21
CA GLY A 23 -1.17 -19.36 8.76
C GLY A 23 -2.18 -19.32 9.89
N VAL A 24 -3.42 -19.04 9.52
CA VAL A 24 -4.56 -18.96 10.42
C VAL A 24 -5.61 -19.95 9.93
N ASN A 25 -6.02 -20.86 10.80
CA ASN A 25 -7.14 -21.76 10.55
C ASN A 25 -8.44 -21.17 11.13
N ALA A 26 -8.35 -20.43 12.24
CA ALA A 26 -9.45 -19.69 12.84
C ALA A 26 -8.93 -18.46 13.61
N GLY A 27 -9.59 -17.31 13.45
CA GLY A 27 -9.16 -16.03 14.06
C GLY A 27 -8.56 -15.07 13.05
N SER A 28 -7.81 -14.09 13.53
CA SER A 28 -7.11 -13.11 12.69
C SER A 28 -5.88 -12.57 13.41
N TRP A 29 -4.82 -12.29 12.65
CA TRP A 29 -3.66 -11.60 13.18
C TRP A 29 -3.98 -10.12 13.43
N PRO A 30 -3.80 -9.60 14.65
CA PRO A 30 -3.83 -8.17 14.90
C PRO A 30 -2.71 -7.42 14.17
N LEU A 31 -2.78 -6.09 14.16
CA LEU A 31 -1.69 -5.26 13.67
C LEU A 31 -0.37 -5.61 14.39
N ARG A 32 0.73 -5.70 13.63
CA ARG A 32 2.08 -6.13 14.06
C ARG A 32 2.23 -7.61 14.40
N GLN A 33 1.21 -8.42 14.08
CA GLN A 33 1.25 -9.86 14.30
C GLN A 33 1.10 -10.62 12.98
N PRO A 34 1.67 -11.82 12.88
CA PRO A 34 2.60 -12.40 13.85
C PRO A 34 3.96 -11.69 13.76
N LEU A 35 4.71 -11.67 14.86
CA LEU A 35 6.01 -10.98 14.89
C LEU A 35 6.94 -11.47 13.77
N ASN A 36 7.40 -10.57 12.90
CA ASN A 36 8.30 -10.97 11.83
C ASN A 36 9.76 -11.17 12.29
N VAL A 37 10.16 -10.54 13.40
CA VAL A 37 11.48 -10.69 14.02
C VAL A 37 11.35 -10.78 15.54
N ILE A 38 12.00 -11.78 16.13
CA ILE A 38 12.20 -11.89 17.58
C ILE A 38 13.70 -11.82 17.86
N LYS A 39 14.15 -10.70 18.45
CA LYS A 39 15.58 -10.45 18.67
C LYS A 39 16.22 -11.49 19.57
N ALA A 40 17.51 -11.77 19.35
CA ALA A 40 18.35 -12.54 20.24
C ALA A 40 18.22 -12.08 21.70
N GLY A 41 18.19 -13.04 22.63
CA GLY A 41 18.09 -12.78 24.07
C GLY A 41 16.79 -12.07 24.52
N SER A 42 15.74 -12.07 23.69
CA SER A 42 14.50 -11.35 24.00
C SER A 42 13.29 -12.27 24.15
N ARG A 43 12.39 -11.87 25.04
CA ARG A 43 11.04 -12.46 25.17
C ARG A 43 10.02 -11.58 24.46
N ARG A 44 9.19 -12.18 23.62
CA ARG A 44 8.09 -11.51 22.92
C ARG A 44 6.84 -12.36 22.88
N VAL A 45 5.68 -11.73 22.75
CA VAL A 45 4.38 -12.41 22.70
C VAL A 45 3.86 -12.39 21.28
N VAL A 46 3.58 -13.57 20.74
CA VAL A 46 2.76 -13.73 19.54
C VAL A 46 1.29 -13.80 19.95
N HIS A 47 0.46 -13.01 19.27
CA HIS A 47 -0.95 -12.88 19.58
C HIS A 47 -1.79 -13.17 18.34
N LEU A 48 -2.73 -14.10 18.47
CA LEU A 48 -3.79 -14.37 17.49
C LEU A 48 -5.14 -14.04 18.14
N ASP A 49 -5.89 -13.13 17.54
CA ASP A 49 -7.20 -12.73 18.06
C ASP A 49 -8.27 -13.74 17.67
N GLN A 50 -9.26 -13.90 18.53
CA GLN A 50 -10.45 -14.67 18.19
C GLN A 50 -11.21 -13.99 17.04
N PRO A 51 -11.90 -14.75 16.18
CA PRO A 51 -12.75 -14.14 15.16
C PRO A 51 -13.93 -13.39 15.80
N SER A 52 -14.61 -12.55 15.02
CA SER A 52 -15.80 -11.81 15.49
C SER A 52 -16.99 -12.73 15.83
N SER A 53 -16.98 -13.96 15.34
CA SER A 53 -17.88 -15.05 15.77
C SER A 53 -17.35 -15.66 17.06
N PHE A 54 -18.22 -16.17 17.95
CA PHE A 54 -17.84 -16.87 19.20
C PHE A 54 -17.11 -18.23 18.99
N SER A 55 -16.36 -18.38 17.91
CA SER A 55 -15.52 -19.54 17.61
C SER A 55 -14.11 -19.38 18.21
N GLY A 56 -13.41 -20.49 18.36
CA GLY A 56 -12.03 -20.50 18.87
C GLY A 56 -11.04 -19.84 17.91
N SER A 57 -9.78 -19.75 18.35
CA SER A 57 -8.66 -19.35 17.50
C SER A 57 -7.68 -20.51 17.31
N LYS A 58 -7.11 -20.61 16.11
CA LYS A 58 -6.14 -21.63 15.72
C LYS A 58 -5.21 -21.09 14.65
N GLY A 59 -3.91 -21.20 14.88
CA GLY A 59 -2.91 -20.77 13.92
C GLY A 59 -1.58 -21.47 14.10
N TRP A 60 -0.68 -21.17 13.18
CA TRP A 60 0.67 -21.72 13.18
C TRP A 60 1.68 -20.71 12.64
N LEU A 61 2.93 -20.89 13.05
CA LEU A 61 4.08 -20.05 12.69
C LEU A 61 5.27 -20.94 12.37
N ARG A 62 6.11 -20.51 11.43
CA ARG A 62 7.42 -21.08 11.18
C ARG A 62 8.46 -19.97 11.32
N TYR A 63 9.40 -20.15 12.22
CA TYR A 63 10.56 -19.27 12.34
C TYR A 63 11.81 -19.99 11.84
N VAL A 64 12.74 -19.21 11.30
CA VAL A 64 14.08 -19.64 10.93
C VAL A 64 15.12 -18.89 11.73
N VAL A 65 16.25 -19.55 11.94
CA VAL A 65 17.45 -19.00 12.56
C VAL A 65 18.66 -19.35 11.70
N LYS A 66 19.54 -18.37 11.45
CA LYS A 66 20.77 -18.58 10.68
C LYS A 66 21.91 -18.90 11.64
N VAL A 67 22.43 -20.12 11.60
CA VAL A 67 23.51 -20.62 12.45
C VAL A 67 24.65 -21.09 11.55
N ASP A 68 25.82 -20.45 11.64
CA ASP A 68 27.02 -20.82 10.89
C ASP A 68 26.80 -21.04 9.38
N GLY A 69 25.97 -20.18 8.77
CA GLY A 69 25.63 -20.25 7.34
C GLY A 69 24.52 -21.24 6.98
N ARG A 70 24.01 -22.03 7.94
CA ARG A 70 22.86 -22.91 7.77
C ARG A 70 21.58 -22.22 8.22
N VAL A 71 20.47 -22.54 7.56
CA VAL A 71 19.13 -22.09 7.94
C VAL A 71 18.44 -23.24 8.65
N GLU A 72 18.22 -23.09 9.94
CA GLU A 72 17.49 -24.04 10.76
C GLU A 72 16.08 -23.47 11.03
N SER A 73 15.08 -24.33 11.22
CA SER A 73 13.69 -23.87 11.41
C SER A 73 12.95 -24.63 12.50
N PHE A 74 11.96 -23.99 13.09
CA PHE A 74 10.98 -24.64 13.94
C PHE A 74 9.57 -24.13 13.61
N LYS A 75 8.58 -24.97 13.88
CA LYS A 75 7.18 -24.67 13.71
C LYS A 75 6.49 -24.67 15.07
N LEU A 76 5.57 -23.73 15.24
CA LEU A 76 4.75 -23.57 16.42
C LEU A 76 3.29 -23.59 15.98
N GLU A 77 2.49 -24.49 16.53
CA GLU A 77 1.04 -24.56 16.36
C GLU A 77 0.34 -24.30 17.68
N PHE A 78 -0.76 -23.55 17.66
CA PHE A 78 -1.55 -23.29 18.86
C PHE A 78 -3.03 -23.12 18.58
N GLU A 79 -3.85 -23.49 19.55
CA GLU A 79 -5.31 -23.50 19.44
C GLU A 79 -5.98 -23.22 20.79
N CYS A 80 -6.88 -22.23 20.81
CA CYS A 80 -7.82 -21.98 21.89
C CYS A 80 -9.25 -22.27 21.40
N PRO A 81 -9.78 -23.49 21.63
CA PRO A 81 -11.09 -23.89 21.12
C PRO A 81 -12.23 -23.20 21.89
N SER A 82 -13.33 -22.90 21.21
CA SER A 82 -14.54 -22.34 21.85
C SER A 82 -15.50 -23.40 22.39
N THR A 83 -15.27 -24.68 22.07
CA THR A 83 -16.12 -25.78 22.50
C THR A 83 -15.95 -26.05 24.00
N PRO A 84 -17.05 -26.17 24.77
CA PRO A 84 -16.97 -26.50 26.20
C PRO A 84 -16.12 -27.75 26.46
N LEU A 85 -15.32 -27.73 27.53
CA LEU A 85 -14.45 -28.84 27.97
C LEU A 85 -13.26 -29.18 27.06
N SER A 86 -13.11 -28.51 25.92
CA SER A 86 -11.93 -28.68 25.05
C SER A 86 -10.68 -28.10 25.72
N SER A 87 -9.53 -28.72 25.45
CA SER A 87 -8.25 -28.27 26.01
C SER A 87 -7.53 -27.38 25.03
N ASN A 88 -6.84 -26.37 25.55
CA ASN A 88 -5.92 -25.54 24.78
C ASN A 88 -4.73 -26.37 24.31
N HIS A 89 -4.19 -26.04 23.14
CA HIS A 89 -3.06 -26.75 22.54
C HIS A 89 -1.94 -25.78 22.18
N ILE A 90 -0.70 -26.17 22.51
CA ILE A 90 0.52 -25.56 22.00
C ILE A 90 1.48 -26.70 21.67
N GLN A 91 1.95 -26.76 20.43
CA GLN A 91 2.95 -27.71 19.97
C GLN A 91 4.07 -26.96 19.27
N ALA A 92 5.31 -27.25 19.68
CA ALA A 92 6.50 -26.72 19.04
C ALA A 92 7.33 -27.91 18.52
N GLU A 93 7.66 -27.88 17.23
CA GLU A 93 8.37 -28.96 16.53
C GLU A 93 9.53 -28.41 15.71
N THR A 94 10.62 -29.16 15.63
CA THR A 94 11.78 -28.86 14.79
C THR A 94 12.41 -30.15 14.31
N ASP A 95 12.83 -30.16 13.04
CA ASP A 95 13.64 -31.24 12.47
C ASP A 95 15.15 -30.99 12.67
N SER A 96 15.51 -29.85 13.29
CA SER A 96 16.89 -29.46 13.52
C SER A 96 17.46 -30.15 14.75
N SER A 97 18.62 -30.79 14.62
CA SER A 97 19.38 -31.26 15.79
C SER A 97 19.99 -30.10 16.60
N SER A 98 20.03 -28.90 16.02
CA SER A 98 20.66 -27.72 16.62
C SER A 98 19.71 -26.89 17.46
N ILE A 99 18.39 -27.03 17.29
CA ILE A 99 17.37 -26.27 18.02
C ILE A 99 16.79 -27.15 19.13
N SER A 100 16.77 -26.62 20.36
CA SER A 100 16.02 -27.19 21.47
C SER A 100 14.81 -26.29 21.76
N LEU A 101 13.62 -26.91 21.80
CA LEU A 101 12.35 -26.24 22.09
C LEU A 101 11.80 -26.77 23.43
N GLN A 102 11.44 -25.87 24.33
CA GLN A 102 10.78 -26.25 25.57
C GLN A 102 9.48 -25.47 25.73
N VAL A 103 8.34 -26.18 25.70
CA VAL A 103 7.02 -25.60 25.95
C VAL A 103 6.72 -25.71 27.45
N THR A 104 6.42 -24.58 28.10
CA THR A 104 6.15 -24.50 29.54
C THR A 104 4.93 -23.63 29.81
N ASP A 105 4.40 -23.72 31.04
CA ASP A 105 3.32 -22.87 31.55
C ASP A 105 2.07 -22.79 30.66
N ILE A 106 1.73 -23.90 29.98
CA ILE A 106 0.54 -23.96 29.13
C ILE A 106 -0.71 -23.92 30.01
N GLN A 107 -1.55 -22.91 29.79
CA GLN A 107 -2.91 -22.92 30.32
C GLN A 107 -3.73 -23.95 29.57
N THR A 108 -3.79 -25.19 30.07
CA THR A 108 -4.46 -26.31 29.37
C THR A 108 -5.98 -26.20 29.29
N ARG A 109 -6.61 -25.36 30.13
CA ARG A 109 -8.06 -25.10 30.14
C ARG A 109 -8.40 -23.63 30.38
N GLY A 110 -9.57 -23.23 29.92
CA GLY A 110 -10.06 -21.85 30.03
C GLY A 110 -9.56 -20.97 28.90
N SER A 111 -10.00 -19.71 28.90
CA SER A 111 -9.72 -18.77 27.82
C SER A 111 -9.34 -17.40 28.41
N PRO A 112 -8.43 -16.64 27.77
CA PRO A 112 -7.68 -16.97 26.56
C PRO A 112 -6.61 -18.07 26.77
N LEU A 113 -6.00 -18.57 25.69
CA LEU A 113 -4.83 -19.44 25.77
C LEU A 113 -3.59 -18.62 26.12
N THR A 114 -2.81 -19.12 27.08
CA THR A 114 -1.48 -18.60 27.41
C THR A 114 -0.47 -19.74 27.49
N GLY A 115 0.79 -19.49 27.10
CA GLY A 115 1.89 -20.44 27.26
C GLY A 115 3.23 -19.87 26.84
N ASN A 116 4.30 -20.58 27.18
CA ASN A 116 5.68 -20.16 26.96
C ASN A 116 6.42 -21.18 26.09
N VAL A 117 7.26 -20.69 25.18
CA VAL A 117 8.15 -21.49 24.33
C VAL A 117 9.56 -20.92 24.46
N ASP A 118 10.45 -21.66 25.11
CA ASP A 118 11.88 -21.35 25.12
C ASP A 118 12.54 -21.95 23.88
N VAL A 119 13.33 -21.14 23.18
CA VAL A 119 14.10 -21.54 21.99
C VAL A 119 15.59 -21.39 22.32
N CYS A 120 16.34 -22.50 22.29
CA CYS A 120 17.78 -22.57 22.55
C CYS A 120 18.51 -23.22 21.37
N LEU A 121 19.79 -22.90 21.18
CA LEU A 121 20.67 -23.61 20.25
C LEU A 121 21.65 -24.52 21.02
N GLY A 122 21.87 -25.73 20.53
CA GLY A 122 22.74 -26.72 21.17
C GLY A 122 24.21 -26.29 21.30
N CYS A 123 24.67 -25.34 20.48
CA CYS A 123 26.00 -24.76 20.54
C CYS A 123 26.13 -23.55 21.50
N ASP A 124 25.03 -23.04 22.04
CA ASP A 124 25.04 -21.92 23.00
C ASP A 124 25.24 -22.42 24.46
N GLY A 125 25.51 -23.73 24.65
CA GLY A 125 25.52 -24.43 25.94
C GLY A 125 26.83 -24.48 26.72
N ASP A 126 27.92 -23.82 26.29
CA ASP A 126 29.24 -23.99 26.93
C ASP A 126 29.97 -22.69 27.34
N SER A 127 29.22 -21.61 27.60
CA SER A 127 29.76 -20.50 28.38
C SER A 127 28.84 -20.15 29.53
N LYS A 128 29.38 -20.26 30.75
CA LYS A 128 28.88 -19.54 31.91
C LYS A 128 28.80 -18.05 31.56
N THR A 129 27.62 -17.58 31.16
CA THR A 129 27.26 -16.16 31.15
C THR A 129 26.20 -15.94 32.21
N GLU A 130 26.64 -16.02 33.47
CA GLU A 130 26.12 -15.10 34.47
C GLU A 130 26.52 -13.68 34.05
N ASP A 131 25.60 -12.72 34.22
CA ASP A 131 25.79 -11.28 34.06
C ASP A 131 26.04 -10.69 32.66
N ARG A 132 25.00 -10.66 31.81
CA ARG A 132 24.78 -9.54 30.85
C ARG A 132 23.33 -9.09 30.66
N CYS A 133 22.42 -9.48 31.56
CA CYS A 133 21.11 -8.85 31.64
C CYS A 133 21.18 -7.65 32.59
N ASN A 134 21.70 -6.50 32.13
CA ASN A 134 21.45 -5.17 32.71
C ASN A 134 22.17 -4.10 31.88
N GLU A 135 21.49 -3.56 30.86
CA GLU A 135 21.54 -2.15 30.46
C GLU A 135 20.63 -1.94 29.26
N GLU A 136 19.32 -1.82 29.53
CA GLU A 136 18.37 -0.95 28.81
C GLU A 136 17.05 -0.93 29.61
N ALA A 137 17.17 -0.64 30.90
CA ALA A 137 16.07 -0.30 31.79
C ALA A 137 16.29 1.14 32.28
N LEU A 138 15.98 2.10 31.42
CA LEU A 138 15.83 3.50 31.80
C LEU A 138 14.70 4.09 30.97
N PHE A 139 13.47 3.81 31.40
CA PHE A 139 12.36 4.75 31.54
C PHE A 139 11.25 4.01 32.30
N SER A 140 11.50 3.79 33.60
CA SER A 140 10.47 3.55 34.59
C SER A 140 10.02 4.93 35.08
N ASP A 141 8.80 5.33 34.74
CA ASP A 141 8.02 6.14 35.68
C ASP A 141 6.82 5.29 36.12
N GLY A 142 6.83 4.95 37.40
CA GLY A 142 5.92 4.02 38.01
C GLY A 142 4.69 4.75 38.51
N THR A 143 3.51 4.30 38.06
CA THR A 143 2.34 4.24 38.93
C THR A 143 1.53 2.99 38.56
N HIS A 144 1.39 2.11 39.54
CA HIS A 144 0.42 1.02 39.50
C HIS A 144 -0.98 1.59 39.32
N ALA A 145 -1.69 1.19 38.27
CA ALA A 145 -3.14 1.32 38.18
C ALA A 145 -3.74 -0.05 37.79
N PRO A 146 -4.84 -0.47 38.43
CA PRO A 146 -5.38 -1.82 38.28
C PRO A 146 -6.11 -1.99 36.95
N TYR A 147 -6.12 -3.23 36.46
CA TYR A 147 -6.94 -3.70 35.35
C TYR A 147 -8.41 -3.28 35.54
N HIS A 148 -8.89 -2.35 34.71
CA HIS A 148 -10.31 -2.11 34.53
C HIS A 148 -10.78 -2.72 33.21
N THR A 149 -11.68 -3.68 33.36
CA THR A 149 -12.56 -4.27 32.36
C THR A 149 -13.26 -3.20 31.52
N ALA A 150 -13.00 -3.17 30.22
CA ALA A 150 -13.78 -2.39 29.26
C ALA A 150 -15.11 -3.12 28.96
N THR A 151 -16.18 -2.67 29.60
CA THR A 151 -17.56 -2.92 29.17
C THR A 151 -18.35 -1.62 29.34
N ALA A 152 -18.73 -0.98 28.23
CA ALA A 152 -20.12 -0.70 27.87
C ALA A 152 -20.22 0.32 26.74
N PHE A 153 -20.99 -0.08 25.73
CA PHE A 153 -21.63 0.70 24.68
C PHE A 153 -22.16 2.06 25.14
N SER A 154 -22.08 3.04 24.23
CA SER A 154 -23.14 4.04 24.06
C SER A 154 -23.41 4.18 22.56
N SER A 155 -24.67 4.00 22.22
CA SER A 155 -25.27 4.01 20.88
C SER A 155 -25.07 5.34 20.16
N TYR A 156 -24.44 5.30 18.98
CA TYR A 156 -24.61 6.35 17.98
C TYR A 156 -25.59 5.84 16.92
N GLN A 157 -26.71 6.55 16.80
CA GLN A 157 -27.73 6.30 15.81
C GLN A 157 -27.20 6.59 14.40
N ASP A 158 -27.61 5.71 13.51
CA ASP A 158 -27.45 5.73 12.06
C ASP A 158 -27.99 7.04 11.46
N ASP A 159 -27.13 7.78 10.76
CA ASP A 159 -27.47 9.00 10.02
C ASP A 159 -27.00 8.97 8.55
N GLY A 160 -27.07 7.82 7.86
CA GLY A 160 -27.16 7.83 6.39
C GLY A 160 -26.05 8.59 5.64
N THR A 161 -24.81 8.53 6.13
CA THR A 161 -23.69 9.31 5.60
C THR A 161 -22.94 8.62 4.45
N VAL A 162 -22.63 9.44 3.45
CA VAL A 162 -21.97 9.10 2.18
C VAL A 162 -20.58 8.51 2.42
N ARG A 163 -20.28 7.42 1.71
CA ARG A 163 -19.06 6.60 1.85
C ARG A 163 -17.97 7.04 0.87
N ALA A 164 -16.71 6.95 1.27
CA ALA A 164 -15.58 6.90 0.35
C ALA A 164 -14.87 5.56 0.47
N THR A 165 -14.86 4.84 -0.64
CA THR A 165 -13.83 3.87 -0.98
C THR A 165 -12.61 4.66 -1.43
N TYR A 166 -11.44 4.37 -0.88
CA TYR A 166 -10.19 5.02 -1.28
C TYR A 166 -9.40 4.08 -2.17
N ASP A 167 -8.77 4.63 -3.21
CA ASP A 167 -7.76 3.96 -4.04
C ASP A 167 -6.40 4.01 -3.33
N ILE A 168 -6.38 3.58 -2.07
CA ILE A 168 -5.18 3.57 -1.24
C ILE A 168 -5.08 2.18 -0.68
N GLY A 169 -3.98 1.48 -1.01
CA GLY A 169 -3.74 0.10 -0.62
C GLY A 169 -3.80 -0.14 0.90
N ALA A 170 -3.72 0.92 1.70
CA ALA A 170 -3.91 0.83 3.14
C ALA A 170 -5.38 0.71 3.54
N GLY A 171 -5.84 -0.52 3.79
CA GLY A 171 -7.15 -0.81 4.35
C GLY A 171 -7.50 -0.04 5.63
N VAL A 172 -8.18 1.10 5.52
CA VAL A 172 -8.73 1.84 6.66
C VAL A 172 -9.99 1.11 7.15
N SER A 173 -9.85 0.32 8.22
CA SER A 173 -10.94 -0.52 8.74
C SER A 173 -11.91 0.26 9.65
N TYR A 174 -13.19 0.33 9.27
CA TYR A 174 -14.37 0.42 10.16
C TYR A 174 -15.40 -0.64 9.70
N PRO A 175 -16.34 -1.09 10.55
CA PRO A 175 -16.80 -2.48 10.61
C PRO A 175 -17.86 -2.80 9.57
N VAL A 176 -17.50 -2.85 8.29
CA VAL A 176 -18.22 -3.65 7.31
C VAL A 176 -17.19 -4.20 6.31
N LYS A 177 -17.02 -5.53 6.30
CA LYS A 177 -16.07 -6.33 5.49
C LYS A 177 -16.15 -6.15 3.95
N LYS A 178 -16.80 -5.11 3.41
CA LYS A 178 -17.18 -5.06 1.99
C LYS A 178 -16.36 -4.12 1.10
N ALA A 179 -15.37 -3.39 1.60
CA ALA A 179 -14.54 -2.55 0.72
C ALA A 179 -13.18 -2.17 1.34
N ILE A 180 -12.45 -3.15 1.88
CA ILE A 180 -11.03 -2.95 2.21
C ILE A 180 -10.26 -3.20 0.92
N LYS A 181 -9.64 -2.16 0.34
CA LYS A 181 -8.67 -2.35 -0.74
C LYS A 181 -7.41 -3.01 -0.20
N HIS A 182 -6.82 -3.86 -1.02
CA HIS A 182 -5.64 -4.65 -0.68
C HIS A 182 -4.37 -3.76 -0.74
N PRO A 183 -3.40 -3.94 0.18
CA PRO A 183 -2.15 -3.18 0.20
C PRO A 183 -1.19 -3.67 -0.90
N ILE A 184 -1.54 -3.44 -2.17
CA ILE A 184 -0.83 -4.01 -3.32
C ILE A 184 0.56 -3.43 -3.46
N HIS A 185 0.69 -2.10 -3.46
CA HIS A 185 1.99 -1.42 -3.58
C HIS A 185 2.90 -1.77 -2.41
N GLU A 186 2.35 -1.84 -1.20
CA GLU A 186 3.10 -2.28 -0.04
C GLU A 186 3.48 -3.75 -0.14
N SER A 187 2.62 -4.62 -0.65
CA SER A 187 2.94 -6.05 -0.85
C SER A 187 4.02 -6.26 -1.90
N ILE A 188 3.99 -5.50 -3.00
CA ILE A 188 5.07 -5.43 -4.01
C ILE A 188 6.38 -5.03 -3.34
N VAL A 189 6.36 -3.99 -2.50
CA VAL A 189 7.56 -3.50 -1.82
C VAL A 189 8.07 -4.48 -0.76
N VAL A 190 7.20 -5.16 -0.01
CA VAL A 190 7.62 -6.25 0.90
C VAL A 190 8.30 -7.36 0.11
N ALA A 191 7.73 -7.78 -1.03
CA ALA A 191 8.33 -8.80 -1.89
C ALA A 191 9.71 -8.34 -2.41
N ALA A 192 9.83 -7.06 -2.79
CA ALA A 192 11.11 -6.49 -3.20
C ALA A 192 12.15 -6.51 -2.07
N PHE A 193 11.78 -6.12 -0.84
CA PHE A 193 12.68 -6.21 0.30
C PHE A 193 13.13 -7.65 0.56
N ILE A 194 12.22 -8.62 0.56
CA ILE A 194 12.54 -10.05 0.75
C ILE A 194 13.60 -10.54 -0.25
N ASN A 195 13.54 -10.05 -1.49
CA ASN A 195 14.44 -10.47 -2.58
C ASN A 195 15.69 -9.57 -2.75
N SER A 196 15.87 -8.57 -1.89
CA SER A 196 16.97 -7.60 -1.98
C SER A 196 18.17 -7.93 -1.08
N LYS A 197 19.21 -7.11 -1.16
CA LYS A 197 20.36 -7.05 -0.25
C LYS A 197 20.02 -6.56 1.16
N ILE A 198 18.82 -6.04 1.40
CA ILE A 198 18.30 -5.71 2.73
C ILE A 198 17.10 -6.63 3.02
N PRO A 199 17.33 -7.95 3.14
CA PRO A 199 16.25 -8.92 3.17
C PRO A 199 15.40 -8.76 4.43
N PHE A 200 14.10 -8.59 4.23
CA PHE A 200 13.13 -8.78 5.28
C PHE A 200 12.95 -10.29 5.55
N PRO A 201 12.49 -10.69 6.75
CA PRO A 201 12.04 -12.05 7.00
C PRO A 201 11.03 -12.49 5.93
N ARG A 202 11.16 -13.72 5.42
CA ARG A 202 10.32 -14.21 4.32
C ARG A 202 8.85 -14.18 4.66
N GLY A 203 8.47 -14.45 5.90
CA GLY A 203 7.07 -14.38 6.36
C GLY A 203 6.57 -12.96 6.61
N THR A 204 7.27 -11.92 6.16
CA THR A 204 6.80 -10.54 6.27
C THR A 204 5.67 -10.30 5.27
N PHE A 205 4.63 -9.64 5.74
CA PHE A 205 3.54 -9.07 4.95
C PHE A 205 3.13 -7.74 5.59
N TYR A 206 2.36 -6.91 4.89
CA TYR A 206 2.12 -5.52 5.30
C TYR A 206 1.74 -5.35 6.79
N ASN A 207 0.80 -6.17 7.27
CA ASN A 207 0.29 -6.09 8.63
C ASN A 207 1.31 -6.42 9.73
N ASN A 208 2.39 -7.17 9.44
CA ASN A 208 3.37 -7.57 10.44
C ASN A 208 4.73 -6.86 10.38
N ILE A 209 4.81 -5.76 9.61
CA ILE A 209 5.99 -4.90 9.51
C ILE A 209 6.34 -4.29 10.88
N ASN A 210 7.61 -4.40 11.28
CA ASN A 210 8.07 -3.95 12.60
C ASN A 210 8.55 -2.48 12.62
N ASP A 211 8.90 -1.96 13.80
CA ASP A 211 9.29 -0.55 14.02
C ASP A 211 10.51 -0.10 13.21
N LYS A 212 11.43 -1.01 12.88
CA LYS A 212 12.64 -0.67 12.11
C LYS A 212 12.38 -0.58 10.60
N GLN A 213 11.26 -1.14 10.16
CA GLN A 213 10.90 -1.28 8.74
C GLN A 213 9.80 -0.29 8.35
N TRP A 214 8.95 0.10 9.30
CA TRP A 214 7.72 0.85 9.03
C TRP A 214 7.93 2.19 8.32
N GLU A 215 9.04 2.89 8.57
CA GLU A 215 9.28 4.18 7.89
C GLU A 215 9.46 4.04 6.38
N TYR A 216 9.92 2.88 5.87
CA TYR A 216 9.89 2.62 4.42
C TYR A 216 8.44 2.65 3.91
N PHE A 217 7.50 2.08 4.65
CA PHE A 217 6.10 1.95 4.24
C PHE A 217 5.30 3.22 4.49
N ARG A 218 5.68 4.03 5.48
CA ARG A 218 5.20 5.43 5.53
C ARG A 218 5.58 6.20 4.28
N GLY A 219 6.74 5.87 3.69
CA GLY A 219 7.18 6.44 2.42
C GLY A 219 6.43 5.90 1.23
N VAL A 220 6.15 4.59 1.19
CA VAL A 220 5.32 3.99 0.14
C VAL A 220 3.95 4.66 0.11
N VAL A 221 3.25 4.71 1.24
CA VAL A 221 1.91 5.35 1.33
C VAL A 221 1.96 6.87 1.13
N TRP A 222 3.13 7.52 1.22
CA TRP A 222 3.22 8.98 1.20
C TRP A 222 2.76 9.58 -0.13
N ASN A 223 2.92 8.90 -1.26
CA ASN A 223 2.53 9.46 -2.55
C ASN A 223 1.00 9.56 -2.67
N ASP A 224 0.27 8.57 -2.15
CA ASP A 224 -1.20 8.55 -2.07
C ASP A 224 -1.74 9.51 -0.99
N ASP A 225 -0.93 9.79 0.03
CA ASP A 225 -1.28 10.71 1.13
C ASP A 225 -0.13 11.69 1.45
N PRO A 226 0.19 12.62 0.53
CA PRO A 226 1.35 13.49 0.68
C PRO A 226 1.14 14.57 1.74
N SER A 227 -0.13 14.80 2.12
CA SER A 227 -0.51 15.64 3.27
C SER A 227 -0.53 14.87 4.61
N CYS A 228 -0.31 13.55 4.61
CA CYS A 228 -0.36 12.65 5.78
C CYS A 228 -1.70 12.64 6.56
N LEU A 229 -2.82 12.93 5.89
CA LEU A 229 -4.16 13.06 6.48
C LEU A 229 -4.83 11.74 6.83
N LEU A 230 -4.33 10.62 6.32
CA LEU A 230 -4.81 9.28 6.71
C LEU A 230 -4.26 8.87 8.07
N PHE A 231 -3.22 9.54 8.58
CA PHE A 231 -2.50 9.11 9.79
C PHE A 231 -2.80 10.02 10.97
N VAL A 232 -2.96 9.42 12.14
CA VAL A 232 -3.13 10.20 13.37
C VAL A 232 -1.77 10.73 13.83
N ASN A 233 -1.66 12.05 13.99
CA ASN A 233 -0.46 12.67 14.55
C ASN A 233 -0.27 12.27 16.03
N LYS A 234 0.75 11.44 16.30
CA LYS A 234 1.06 10.90 17.63
C LYS A 234 2.56 10.84 17.85
N THR A 235 2.97 11.04 19.10
CA THR A 235 4.40 11.10 19.47
C THR A 235 5.11 9.75 19.49
N LYS A 236 4.38 8.64 19.71
CA LYS A 236 4.96 7.30 19.98
C LYS A 236 4.62 6.24 18.94
N ASP A 237 3.64 6.48 18.07
CA ASP A 237 3.19 5.50 17.07
C ASP A 237 2.62 6.21 15.85
N ASN A 238 3.18 5.98 14.68
CA ASN A 238 2.75 6.57 13.42
C ASN A 238 2.14 5.52 12.46
N ARG A 239 1.58 4.44 13.00
CA ARG A 239 0.83 3.42 12.24
C ARG A 239 -0.68 3.58 12.28
N LEU A 240 -1.16 4.42 13.19
CA LEU A 240 -2.58 4.55 13.45
C LEU A 240 -3.22 5.37 12.32
N PHE A 241 -4.12 4.71 11.59
CA PHE A 241 -4.96 5.37 10.61
C PHE A 241 -6.10 6.12 11.31
N GLY A 242 -6.37 7.34 10.85
CA GLY A 242 -7.58 8.09 11.16
C GLY A 242 -8.76 7.59 10.32
N LEU A 243 -9.88 8.32 10.38
CA LEU A 243 -11.08 7.99 9.59
C LEU A 243 -10.92 8.28 8.08
N GLY A 244 -9.83 8.95 7.68
CA GLY A 244 -9.59 9.38 6.29
C GLY A 244 -10.51 10.50 5.79
N ALA A 245 -11.42 11.02 6.63
CA ALA A 245 -12.40 12.04 6.22
C ALA A 245 -11.73 13.34 5.74
N GLU A 246 -10.61 13.74 6.35
CA GLU A 246 -9.84 14.92 5.93
C GLU A 246 -9.15 14.69 4.59
N TRP A 247 -8.54 13.53 4.39
CA TRP A 247 -7.98 13.13 3.10
C TRP A 247 -9.04 13.16 2.00
N LEU A 248 -10.22 12.56 2.24
CA LEU A 248 -11.32 12.55 1.28
C LEU A 248 -11.76 13.95 0.89
N LYS A 249 -11.89 14.81 1.91
CA LYS A 249 -12.30 16.19 1.73
C LYS A 249 -11.28 16.92 0.86
N GLU A 250 -9.98 16.76 1.11
CA GLU A 250 -8.94 17.36 0.27
C GLU A 250 -8.91 16.77 -1.13
N PHE A 251 -9.02 15.46 -1.29
CA PHE A 251 -9.03 14.82 -2.59
C PHE A 251 -10.17 15.33 -3.48
N LYS A 252 -11.40 15.38 -2.93
CA LYS A 252 -12.61 15.78 -3.67
C LYS A 252 -12.78 17.29 -3.81
N PHE A 253 -12.45 18.04 -2.77
CA PHE A 253 -12.83 19.46 -2.62
C PHE A 253 -11.68 20.34 -2.11
N GLY A 254 -10.47 19.81 -2.03
CA GLY A 254 -9.30 20.56 -1.61
C GLY A 254 -8.94 21.69 -2.58
N ASP A 255 -8.16 22.64 -2.08
CA ASP A 255 -7.59 23.71 -2.89
C ASP A 255 -6.55 23.13 -3.85
N ASP A 256 -6.51 23.63 -5.10
CA ASP A 256 -5.57 23.14 -6.13
C ASP A 256 -4.09 23.36 -5.75
N ASN A 257 -3.80 24.12 -4.70
CA ASN A 257 -2.45 24.32 -4.18
C ASN A 257 -2.04 23.30 -3.09
N CYS A 258 -2.95 22.45 -2.60
CA CYS A 258 -2.62 21.43 -1.60
C CYS A 258 -2.00 20.18 -2.24
N MET A 259 -1.11 19.49 -1.51
CA MET A 259 -0.41 18.31 -2.04
C MET A 259 -1.35 17.21 -2.50
N THR A 260 -2.44 16.93 -1.78
CA THR A 260 -3.42 15.89 -2.13
C THR A 260 -4.01 16.15 -3.52
N ARG A 261 -4.45 17.37 -3.81
CA ARG A 261 -5.00 17.73 -5.13
C ARG A 261 -3.93 17.73 -6.22
N ARG A 262 -2.75 18.28 -5.94
CA ARG A 262 -1.67 18.39 -6.93
C ARG A 262 -1.12 17.04 -7.36
N SER A 263 -0.97 16.10 -6.42
CA SER A 263 -0.49 14.74 -6.67
C SER A 263 -1.49 13.90 -7.45
N HIS A 264 -2.80 14.01 -7.19
CA HIS A 264 -3.78 13.11 -7.81
C HIS A 264 -4.44 13.71 -9.07
N LEU A 265 -4.59 15.04 -9.14
CA LEU A 265 -5.39 15.71 -10.17
C LEU A 265 -4.69 16.91 -10.80
N GLY A 266 -3.42 17.15 -10.44
CA GLY A 266 -2.71 18.36 -10.82
C GLY A 266 -1.33 18.12 -11.40
N ASP A 267 -0.46 19.09 -11.18
CA ASP A 267 0.86 19.18 -11.77
C ASP A 267 1.91 18.25 -11.15
N LEU A 268 1.57 17.55 -10.06
CA LEU A 268 2.41 16.56 -9.39
C LEU A 268 1.96 15.10 -9.65
N GLN A 269 1.07 14.85 -10.62
CA GLN A 269 0.65 13.48 -11.02
C GLN A 269 1.81 12.54 -11.40
N PHE A 270 2.98 13.08 -11.74
CA PHE A 270 4.17 12.26 -11.98
C PHE A 270 4.63 11.48 -10.73
N LEU A 271 4.15 11.83 -9.53
CA LEU A 271 4.34 11.05 -8.30
C LEU A 271 3.65 9.68 -8.34
N HIS A 272 2.72 9.47 -9.27
CA HIS A 272 2.06 8.20 -9.55
C HIS A 272 2.44 7.66 -10.94
N GLY A 273 3.55 8.12 -11.51
CA GLY A 273 3.92 7.75 -12.88
C GLY A 273 2.94 8.27 -13.95
N MET A 274 2.15 9.31 -13.65
CA MET A 274 1.14 9.86 -14.55
C MET A 274 1.54 11.23 -15.13
N GLY A 275 1.04 11.55 -16.32
CA GLY A 275 1.15 12.89 -16.90
C GLY A 275 0.25 13.90 -16.17
N SER A 276 0.67 15.16 -16.12
CA SER A 276 -0.08 16.20 -15.39
C SER A 276 -1.37 16.66 -16.09
N HIS A 277 -1.44 16.50 -17.42
CA HIS A 277 -2.59 16.86 -18.24
C HIS A 277 -2.53 16.13 -19.56
N GLU A 278 -3.68 16.03 -20.24
CA GLU A 278 -3.76 15.39 -21.55
C GLU A 278 -2.83 16.08 -22.56
N GLY A 279 -2.19 15.30 -23.42
CA GLY A 279 -1.23 15.78 -24.41
C GLY A 279 0.15 16.14 -23.87
N GLU A 280 0.43 15.95 -22.57
CA GLU A 280 1.78 16.14 -22.03
C GLU A 280 2.76 15.18 -22.72
N LYS A 281 3.90 15.70 -23.18
CA LYS A 281 4.92 14.86 -23.82
C LYS A 281 5.54 13.90 -22.79
N PRO A 282 5.75 12.62 -23.11
CA PRO A 282 6.24 11.64 -22.14
C PRO A 282 7.66 11.97 -21.63
N GLN A 283 8.46 12.71 -22.42
CA GLN A 283 9.77 13.19 -21.96
C GLN A 283 9.67 14.21 -20.82
N VAL A 284 8.58 14.97 -20.73
CA VAL A 284 8.33 15.94 -19.65
C VAL A 284 8.01 15.19 -18.37
N THR A 285 7.04 14.28 -18.39
CA THR A 285 6.66 13.43 -17.25
C THR A 285 7.87 12.67 -16.71
N ARG A 286 8.60 11.97 -17.59
CA ARG A 286 9.83 11.24 -17.20
C ARG A 286 10.88 12.14 -16.57
N LYS A 287 11.09 13.35 -17.14
CA LYS A 287 12.06 14.31 -16.57
C LYS A 287 11.65 14.73 -15.16
N ARG A 288 10.36 15.01 -14.94
CA ARG A 288 9.87 15.42 -13.62
C ARG A 288 10.00 14.32 -12.58
N LEU A 289 9.65 13.10 -12.99
CA LEU A 289 9.78 11.89 -12.18
C LEU A 289 11.24 11.66 -11.77
N LEU A 290 12.18 11.67 -12.71
CA LEU A 290 13.61 11.46 -12.41
C LEU A 290 14.17 12.56 -11.50
N ALA A 291 13.76 13.82 -11.70
CA ALA A 291 14.17 14.91 -10.83
C ALA A 291 13.65 14.73 -9.39
N TRP A 292 12.43 14.23 -9.21
CA TRP A 292 11.89 13.94 -7.89
C TRP A 292 12.62 12.79 -7.21
N ILE A 293 12.78 11.66 -7.92
CA ILE A 293 13.48 10.48 -7.40
C ILE A 293 14.93 10.81 -7.06
N GLU A 294 15.62 11.65 -7.85
CA GLU A 294 17.00 12.06 -7.55
C GLU A 294 17.12 12.62 -6.13
N ILE A 295 16.30 13.62 -5.79
CA ILE A 295 16.34 14.26 -4.48
C ILE A 295 15.99 13.27 -3.37
N MET A 296 14.91 12.50 -3.54
CA MET A 296 14.46 11.54 -2.53
C MET A 296 15.46 10.41 -2.31
N TYR A 297 16.09 9.92 -3.38
CA TYR A 297 17.13 8.90 -3.31
C TYR A 297 18.41 9.42 -2.65
N LYS A 298 18.84 10.65 -2.98
CA LYS A 298 19.98 11.31 -2.34
C LYS A 298 19.72 11.55 -0.85
N LEU A 299 18.52 12.00 -0.48
CA LEU A 299 18.07 12.11 0.91
C LEU A 299 18.11 10.75 1.61
N ALA A 300 17.58 9.69 0.99
CA ALA A 300 17.61 8.34 1.54
C ALA A 300 19.05 7.88 1.81
N CYS A 301 19.95 8.07 0.84
CA CYS A 301 21.36 7.74 0.99
C CYS A 301 22.05 8.57 2.09
N GLY A 302 21.65 9.82 2.29
CA GLY A 302 22.06 10.68 3.42
C GLY A 302 23.50 11.16 3.36
N ASP A 303 24.23 10.85 2.30
CA ASP A 303 25.64 11.19 2.07
C ASP A 303 25.89 11.76 0.66
N GLN A 304 24.81 12.16 -0.04
CA GLN A 304 24.86 12.65 -1.43
C GLN A 304 24.40 14.12 -1.57
N GLY A 305 24.62 14.93 -0.52
CA GLY A 305 24.43 16.38 -0.57
C GLY A 305 22.99 16.87 -0.51
N VAL A 306 22.05 16.03 -0.07
CA VAL A 306 20.67 16.42 0.25
C VAL A 306 20.39 16.11 1.71
N SER A 307 19.87 17.10 2.44
CA SER A 307 19.49 17.02 3.84
C SER A 307 17.99 17.27 4.01
N GLU A 308 17.42 16.76 5.10
CA GLU A 308 16.01 16.98 5.44
C GLU A 308 15.65 18.45 5.72
N ASP A 309 16.65 19.27 6.05
CA ASP A 309 16.49 20.71 6.30
C ASP A 309 16.59 21.56 5.02
N ASP A 310 16.89 20.95 3.87
CA ASP A 310 16.96 21.68 2.60
C ASP A 310 15.56 22.16 2.18
N THR A 311 15.48 23.37 1.64
CA THR A 311 14.22 23.97 1.24
C THR A 311 13.67 23.35 -0.05
N LEU A 312 12.34 23.29 -0.16
CA LEU A 312 11.66 22.76 -1.33
C LEU A 312 11.98 23.57 -2.59
N GLY A 313 12.15 24.89 -2.49
CA GLY A 313 12.56 25.72 -3.61
C GLY A 313 13.97 25.43 -4.12
N GLY A 314 14.88 25.03 -3.22
CA GLY A 314 16.23 24.60 -3.58
C GLY A 314 16.27 23.21 -4.20
N CYS A 315 15.55 22.26 -3.61
CA CYS A 315 15.49 20.88 -4.08
C CYS A 315 14.65 20.68 -5.34
N PHE A 316 13.54 21.40 -5.46
CA PHE A 316 12.57 21.27 -6.55
C PHE A 316 12.22 22.63 -7.18
N PRO A 317 13.15 23.23 -7.93
CA PRO A 317 12.91 24.53 -8.57
C PRO A 317 11.66 24.52 -9.45
N ASN A 318 10.75 25.46 -9.20
CA ASN A 318 9.47 25.65 -9.90
C ASN A 318 8.38 24.60 -9.62
N TYR A 319 8.58 23.67 -8.68
CA TYR A 319 7.54 22.71 -8.29
C TYR A 319 6.72 23.23 -7.13
N PHE A 320 7.26 24.17 -6.36
CA PHE A 320 6.57 24.78 -5.22
C PHE A 320 6.61 26.29 -5.37
N HIS A 321 5.53 26.94 -4.95
CA HIS A 321 5.38 28.39 -5.02
C HIS A 321 4.84 28.94 -3.70
N THR A 322 4.77 30.24 -3.55
CA THR A 322 4.38 30.88 -2.29
C THR A 322 2.97 30.50 -1.79
N LYS A 323 2.09 30.09 -2.71
CA LYS A 323 0.73 29.63 -2.39
C LYS A 323 0.60 28.12 -2.18
N SER A 324 1.62 27.32 -2.50
CA SER A 324 1.53 25.87 -2.34
C SER A 324 1.60 25.51 -0.86
N VAL A 325 0.96 24.40 -0.50
CA VAL A 325 1.02 23.85 0.86
C VAL A 325 1.57 22.44 0.73
N PRO A 326 2.86 22.19 1.06
CA PRO A 326 3.86 23.14 1.58
C PRO A 326 4.39 24.15 0.54
N SER A 327 5.05 25.22 1.00
CA SER A 327 5.53 26.32 0.16
C SER A 327 7.01 26.13 -0.23
N THR A 328 7.56 27.04 -1.04
CA THR A 328 8.97 26.97 -1.47
C THR A 328 9.97 27.07 -0.30
N ASP A 329 9.58 27.73 0.81
CA ASP A 329 10.43 27.94 1.98
C ASP A 329 10.33 26.79 2.99
N SER A 330 9.36 25.90 2.84
CA SER A 330 9.27 24.67 3.62
C SER A 330 10.46 23.75 3.34
N THR A 331 10.76 22.85 4.26
CA THR A 331 11.86 21.89 4.15
C THR A 331 11.39 20.53 3.61
N LEU A 332 12.33 19.67 3.21
CA LEU A 332 12.03 18.26 2.92
C LEU A 332 11.44 17.53 4.13
N ARG A 333 11.81 17.94 5.36
CA ARG A 333 11.18 17.46 6.60
C ARG A 333 9.71 17.83 6.67
N ASP A 334 9.38 19.09 6.42
CA ASP A 334 7.99 19.57 6.45
C ASP A 334 7.14 18.84 5.41
N LEU A 335 7.69 18.59 4.23
CA LEU A 335 7.04 17.83 3.15
C LEU A 335 6.74 16.37 3.58
N LEU A 336 7.76 15.65 4.08
CA LEU A 336 7.64 14.22 4.36
C LEU A 336 6.87 13.90 5.65
N LEU A 337 6.84 14.83 6.63
CA LEU A 337 6.06 14.68 7.86
C LEU A 337 4.65 15.26 7.73
N ALA A 338 4.49 16.32 6.94
CA ALA A 338 3.25 17.05 6.70
C ALA A 338 2.45 17.27 7.99
N THR A 339 1.21 16.79 8.06
CA THR A 339 0.33 16.95 9.23
C THR A 339 0.67 16.04 10.41
N THR A 340 1.72 15.21 10.31
CA THR A 340 2.17 14.27 11.36
C THR A 340 3.58 14.54 11.92
N PRO A 341 3.91 15.79 12.33
CA PRO A 341 5.27 16.15 12.73
C PRO A 341 5.71 15.60 14.10
N ASP A 342 4.78 15.17 14.97
CA ASP A 342 5.11 14.89 16.38
C ASP A 342 5.81 13.55 16.61
N TYR A 343 5.86 12.67 15.61
CA TYR A 343 6.43 11.34 15.76
C TYR A 343 7.95 11.39 15.97
N LYS A 344 8.37 11.11 17.20
CA LYS A 344 9.76 11.33 17.66
C LYS A 344 10.81 10.42 17.05
N LYS A 345 10.39 9.34 16.37
CA LYS A 345 11.29 8.33 15.79
C LYS A 345 11.20 8.29 14.27
N ALA A 346 10.70 9.35 13.64
CA ALA A 346 10.63 9.43 12.19
C ALA A 346 12.02 9.22 11.57
N ASN A 347 12.10 8.41 10.53
CA ASN A 347 13.32 8.19 9.78
C ASN A 347 13.07 8.61 8.34
N LEU A 348 13.35 9.88 8.05
CA LEU A 348 13.06 10.45 6.74
C LEU A 348 13.89 9.86 5.62
N ARG A 349 15.05 9.26 5.94
CA ARG A 349 15.85 8.54 4.94
C ARG A 349 15.13 7.28 4.46
N GLN A 350 14.53 6.52 5.38
CA GLN A 350 13.73 5.36 5.03
C GLN A 350 12.43 5.77 4.32
N ARG A 351 11.78 6.84 4.79
CA ARG A 351 10.57 7.38 4.16
C ARG A 351 10.83 7.84 2.73
N ALA A 352 11.91 8.57 2.48
CA ALA A 352 12.28 9.03 1.15
C ALA A 352 12.56 7.86 0.19
N LEU A 353 13.19 6.77 0.67
CA LEU A 353 13.32 5.56 -0.17
C LEU A 353 11.95 4.97 -0.50
N GLY A 354 11.04 4.89 0.46
CA GLY A 354 9.67 4.41 0.25
C GLY A 354 8.93 5.18 -0.85
N THR A 355 9.03 6.51 -0.85
CA THR A 355 8.47 7.39 -1.90
C THR A 355 9.02 7.03 -3.28
N CYS A 356 10.30 6.70 -3.41
CA CYS A 356 10.86 6.24 -4.68
C CYS A 356 10.30 4.88 -5.10
N LEU A 357 10.11 3.95 -4.16
CA LEU A 357 9.59 2.61 -4.43
C LEU A 357 8.13 2.65 -4.89
N HIS A 358 7.32 3.54 -4.31
CA HIS A 358 5.94 3.78 -4.75
C HIS A 358 5.88 4.24 -6.22
N ILE A 359 6.68 5.24 -6.59
CA ILE A 359 6.71 5.74 -7.98
C ILE A 359 7.07 4.60 -8.95
N ILE A 360 7.98 3.72 -8.56
CA ILE A 360 8.33 2.56 -9.39
C ILE A 360 7.15 1.60 -9.49
N SER A 361 6.46 1.27 -8.39
CA SER A 361 5.31 0.36 -8.42
C SER A 361 4.17 0.89 -9.27
N ASP A 362 3.76 2.14 -9.06
CA ASP A 362 2.70 2.79 -9.86
C ASP A 362 3.07 2.81 -11.33
N SER A 363 4.33 3.11 -11.66
CA SER A 363 4.73 3.20 -13.06
C SER A 363 4.63 1.88 -13.84
N TYR A 364 4.45 0.74 -13.18
CA TYR A 364 4.19 -0.54 -13.83
C TYR A 364 2.71 -0.96 -13.78
N ALA A 365 1.89 -0.32 -12.94
CA ALA A 365 0.45 -0.54 -12.93
C ALA A 365 -0.16 -0.01 -14.22
N LEU A 366 -0.93 -0.84 -14.92
CA LEU A 366 -1.54 -0.47 -16.21
C LEU A 366 -2.54 0.69 -16.05
N GLY A 367 -3.14 0.85 -14.87
CA GLY A 367 -3.97 2.00 -14.50
C GLY A 367 -3.24 3.35 -14.55
N HIS A 368 -1.91 3.35 -14.48
CA HIS A 368 -1.09 4.56 -14.38
C HIS A 368 -0.24 4.77 -15.62
N THR A 369 0.29 3.69 -16.20
CA THR A 369 1.21 3.75 -17.32
C THR A 369 0.98 2.59 -18.28
N GLN A 370 0.85 2.91 -19.56
CA GLN A 370 0.87 1.92 -20.64
C GLN A 370 2.31 1.59 -21.03
N ARG A 371 2.63 0.30 -21.13
CA ARG A 371 3.98 -0.19 -21.46
C ARG A 371 3.94 -1.22 -22.58
N ARG A 372 5.04 -1.34 -23.33
CA ARG A 372 5.20 -2.36 -24.35
C ARG A 372 5.22 -3.76 -23.74
N LEU A 373 4.30 -4.63 -24.14
CA LEU A 373 4.30 -6.03 -23.72
C LEU A 373 5.41 -6.80 -24.46
N LYS A 374 6.26 -7.52 -23.73
CA LYS A 374 7.39 -8.30 -24.31
C LYS A 374 7.03 -9.74 -24.63
N ASN A 375 6.05 -10.32 -23.93
CA ASN A 375 5.59 -11.69 -24.10
C ASN A 375 4.12 -11.75 -24.58
N PRO A 376 3.80 -11.21 -25.77
CA PRO A 376 2.43 -11.19 -26.28
C PRO A 376 1.83 -12.58 -26.53
N SER A 377 2.63 -13.64 -26.56
CA SER A 377 2.15 -15.04 -26.65
C SER A 377 1.40 -15.50 -25.41
N ASP A 378 1.67 -14.88 -24.26
CA ASP A 378 1.11 -15.28 -22.97
C ASP A 378 -0.20 -14.55 -22.66
N LEU A 379 -0.50 -13.50 -23.43
CA LEU A 379 -1.78 -12.78 -23.40
C LEU A 379 -2.85 -13.64 -24.08
N VAL A 380 -3.95 -13.90 -23.40
CA VAL A 380 -5.08 -14.68 -23.93
C VAL A 380 -5.98 -13.78 -24.77
N ASP A 381 -6.76 -12.92 -24.12
CA ASP A 381 -7.60 -11.85 -24.69
C ASP A 381 -8.11 -11.00 -23.51
N ARG A 382 -9.35 -10.51 -23.58
CA ARG A 382 -10.09 -9.97 -22.43
C ARG A 382 -10.94 -11.04 -21.74
N ASP A 383 -11.08 -10.90 -20.42
CA ASP A 383 -12.02 -11.67 -19.60
C ASP A 383 -13.48 -11.25 -19.84
N GLY A 384 -14.41 -11.84 -19.07
CA GLY A 384 -15.84 -11.54 -19.16
C GLY A 384 -16.22 -10.09 -18.84
N ASP A 385 -15.39 -9.39 -18.08
CA ASP A 385 -15.56 -7.98 -17.69
C ASP A 385 -14.73 -7.03 -18.58
N SER A 386 -14.17 -7.56 -19.67
CA SER A 386 -13.36 -6.83 -20.64
C SER A 386 -12.01 -6.34 -20.09
N PHE A 387 -11.41 -6.99 -19.11
CA PHE A 387 -10.03 -6.74 -18.64
C PHE A 387 -9.03 -7.69 -19.27
N ILE A 388 -7.76 -7.31 -19.40
CA ILE A 388 -6.76 -8.18 -20.02
C ILE A 388 -6.46 -9.42 -19.15
N GLU A 389 -6.31 -10.58 -19.79
CA GLU A 389 -6.06 -11.85 -19.11
C GLU A 389 -4.82 -12.56 -19.69
N PHE A 390 -3.99 -13.11 -18.80
CA PHE A 390 -2.81 -13.91 -19.15
C PHE A 390 -3.06 -15.39 -18.91
N GLN A 391 -2.31 -16.26 -19.61
CA GLN A 391 -2.41 -17.70 -19.41
C GLN A 391 -2.18 -18.09 -17.93
N PRO A 392 -2.85 -19.13 -17.42
CA PRO A 392 -2.66 -19.57 -16.04
C PRO A 392 -1.18 -19.85 -15.71
N GLY A 393 -0.69 -19.23 -14.63
CA GLY A 393 0.70 -19.36 -14.19
C GLY A 393 1.71 -18.47 -14.94
N THR A 394 1.28 -17.70 -15.94
CA THR A 394 2.11 -16.68 -16.60
C THR A 394 1.74 -15.28 -16.11
N TYR A 395 2.47 -14.27 -16.57
CA TYR A 395 2.26 -12.86 -16.22
C TYR A 395 2.71 -11.99 -17.40
N GLY A 396 2.23 -10.74 -17.49
CA GLY A 396 2.73 -9.78 -18.47
C GLY A 396 4.14 -9.29 -18.11
N ASP A 397 5.12 -9.52 -18.98
CA ASP A 397 6.45 -8.91 -18.89
C ASP A 397 6.46 -7.59 -19.67
N TRP A 398 6.51 -6.49 -18.92
CA TRP A 398 6.36 -5.15 -19.46
C TRP A 398 7.71 -4.47 -19.68
N GLY A 399 7.79 -3.73 -20.80
CA GLY A 399 8.96 -3.05 -21.30
C GLY A 399 8.90 -1.53 -21.13
N PRO A 400 9.46 -0.79 -22.12
CA PRO A 400 9.42 0.66 -22.14
C PRO A 400 8.00 1.23 -22.10
N VAL A 401 7.88 2.43 -21.55
CA VAL A 401 6.65 3.21 -21.46
C VAL A 401 6.23 3.71 -22.83
N LEU A 402 4.98 3.43 -23.18
CA LEU A 402 4.30 3.94 -24.36
C LEU A 402 3.51 5.20 -24.03
N CYS A 403 2.81 5.22 -22.90
CA CYS A 403 2.03 6.37 -22.46
C CYS A 403 2.06 6.45 -20.93
N PHE A 404 2.24 7.67 -20.39
CA PHE A 404 1.90 7.96 -19.01
C PHE A 404 0.45 8.47 -18.99
N HIS A 405 -0.45 7.81 -18.29
CA HIS A 405 -1.85 8.22 -18.30
C HIS A 405 -2.07 9.50 -17.50
N THR A 406 -3.26 10.08 -17.58
CA THR A 406 -3.74 11.22 -16.79
C THR A 406 -4.97 10.78 -16.02
N PHE A 407 -5.06 11.11 -14.73
CA PHE A 407 -6.11 10.60 -13.86
C PHE A 407 -7.49 11.25 -14.11
N GLY A 408 -7.52 12.56 -14.36
CA GLY A 408 -8.76 13.37 -14.28
C GLY A 408 -9.95 12.90 -15.13
N ASP A 409 -9.68 12.35 -16.31
CA ASP A 409 -10.70 11.87 -17.26
C ASP A 409 -10.63 10.35 -17.49
N GLN A 410 -9.88 9.62 -16.65
CA GLN A 410 -9.72 8.17 -16.76
C GLN A 410 -10.96 7.42 -16.29
N ASP A 411 -11.22 6.26 -16.90
CA ASP A 411 -12.22 5.33 -16.38
C ASP A 411 -11.78 4.83 -14.99
N SER A 412 -12.52 5.25 -13.96
CA SER A 412 -12.18 4.95 -12.56
C SER A 412 -12.31 3.45 -12.22
N GLY A 413 -13.16 2.71 -12.93
CA GLY A 413 -13.28 1.26 -12.77
C GLY A 413 -12.05 0.54 -13.30
N ARG A 414 -11.56 0.94 -14.48
CA ARG A 414 -10.34 0.39 -15.09
C ARG A 414 -9.09 0.78 -14.33
N HIS A 415 -9.01 2.04 -13.88
CA HIS A 415 -7.95 2.50 -13.01
C HIS A 415 -7.88 1.62 -11.75
N ALA A 416 -8.99 1.51 -11.01
CA ALA A 416 -9.05 0.74 -9.78
C ALA A 416 -8.78 -0.76 -9.99
N HIS A 417 -9.16 -1.33 -11.13
CA HIS A 417 -8.90 -2.72 -11.47
C HIS A 417 -7.40 -2.99 -11.66
N TYR A 418 -6.71 -2.18 -12.45
CA TYR A 418 -5.28 -2.37 -12.73
C TYR A 418 -4.34 -1.82 -11.64
N ASP A 419 -4.90 -1.23 -10.60
CA ASP A 419 -4.23 -0.83 -9.37
C ASP A 419 -4.46 -1.82 -8.21
N GLY A 420 -5.25 -2.87 -8.43
CA GLY A 420 -5.65 -3.85 -7.41
C GLY A 420 -5.60 -5.30 -7.91
N PRO A 421 -5.81 -6.28 -7.02
CA PRO A 421 -6.05 -7.66 -7.45
C PRO A 421 -7.51 -7.83 -7.88
N ILE A 422 -7.75 -8.79 -8.77
CA ILE A 422 -9.11 -9.17 -9.21
C ILE A 422 -9.78 -10.06 -8.14
N GLY A 423 -8.97 -10.82 -7.38
CA GLY A 423 -9.41 -11.79 -6.39
C GLY A 423 -9.42 -11.29 -4.94
N PRO A 424 -10.09 -12.02 -4.03
CA PRO A 424 -10.18 -11.67 -2.60
C PRO A 424 -8.93 -12.05 -1.80
N GLU A 425 -7.98 -12.78 -2.39
CA GLU A 425 -6.76 -13.21 -1.72
C GLU A 425 -5.67 -12.14 -1.87
N ASP A 426 -5.10 -11.71 -0.74
CA ASP A 426 -3.90 -10.88 -0.75
C ASP A 426 -2.74 -11.66 -1.41
N PRO A 427 -1.93 -10.99 -2.27
CA PRO A 427 -0.71 -11.60 -2.76
C PRO A 427 0.22 -11.89 -1.57
N LYS A 428 0.98 -12.99 -1.66
CA LYS A 428 1.88 -13.46 -0.61
C LYS A 428 3.29 -12.97 -0.93
N PRO A 429 3.85 -11.96 -0.22
CA PRO A 429 5.13 -11.36 -0.61
C PRO A 429 6.33 -12.33 -0.67
N ARG A 430 6.28 -13.44 0.07
CA ARG A 430 7.28 -14.52 0.02
C ARG A 430 7.33 -15.29 -1.30
N ASP A 431 6.26 -15.20 -2.07
CA ASP A 431 6.04 -15.93 -3.32
C ASP A 431 5.66 -14.94 -4.43
N VAL A 432 6.65 -14.65 -5.27
CA VAL A 432 6.47 -13.72 -6.39
C VAL A 432 5.43 -14.21 -7.40
N GLU A 433 5.12 -15.51 -7.46
CA GLU A 433 4.10 -16.06 -8.37
C GLU A 433 2.68 -15.69 -7.96
N SER A 434 2.45 -15.39 -6.67
CA SER A 434 1.16 -14.88 -6.20
C SER A 434 0.79 -13.49 -6.76
N PHE A 435 1.71 -12.82 -7.44
CA PHE A 435 1.49 -11.52 -8.09
C PHE A 435 1.21 -11.65 -9.59
N ASN A 436 1.15 -12.85 -10.14
CA ASN A 436 1.02 -13.06 -11.59
C ASN A 436 -0.26 -12.47 -12.18
N GLU A 437 -1.37 -12.45 -11.40
CA GLU A 437 -2.65 -11.86 -11.79
C GLU A 437 -2.66 -10.32 -11.70
N ILE A 438 -1.67 -9.71 -11.05
CA ILE A 438 -1.58 -8.26 -10.89
C ILE A 438 -0.68 -7.71 -12.00
N VAL A 439 -1.31 -7.06 -12.97
CA VAL A 439 -0.63 -6.53 -14.17
C VAL A 439 0.51 -5.59 -13.76
N GLY A 440 1.74 -5.95 -14.15
CA GLY A 440 2.93 -5.15 -13.90
C GLY A 440 3.64 -5.41 -12.57
N ALA A 441 3.01 -6.10 -11.61
CA ALA A 441 3.57 -6.31 -10.29
C ALA A 441 4.91 -7.05 -10.31
N ARG A 442 5.09 -8.04 -11.18
CA ARG A 442 6.37 -8.77 -11.33
C ARG A 442 7.53 -7.86 -11.74
N ASN A 443 7.30 -6.96 -12.69
CA ASN A 443 8.31 -5.98 -13.11
C ASN A 443 8.53 -4.89 -12.04
N ALA A 444 7.48 -4.48 -11.33
CA ALA A 444 7.57 -3.57 -10.20
C ALA A 444 8.45 -4.14 -9.08
N ILE A 445 8.23 -5.39 -8.68
CA ILE A 445 9.05 -6.10 -7.67
C ILE A 445 10.52 -6.07 -8.09
N GLN A 446 10.83 -6.40 -9.36
CA GLN A 446 12.20 -6.39 -9.87
C GLN A 446 12.82 -4.98 -9.86
N GLY A 447 12.06 -3.97 -10.29
CA GLY A 447 12.48 -2.57 -10.30
C GLY A 447 12.80 -2.06 -8.89
N CYS A 448 11.88 -2.29 -7.95
CA CYS A 448 12.04 -1.95 -6.54
C CYS A 448 13.21 -2.70 -5.90
N THR A 449 13.37 -4.01 -6.17
CA THR A 449 14.49 -4.81 -5.66
C THR A 449 15.82 -4.21 -6.07
N THR A 450 15.95 -3.84 -7.35
CA THR A 450 17.19 -3.25 -7.89
C THR A 450 17.49 -1.89 -7.24
N LEU A 451 16.47 -1.05 -7.00
CA LEU A 451 16.68 0.23 -6.31
C LEU A 451 17.07 0.04 -4.83
N ILE A 452 16.47 -0.95 -4.15
CA ILE A 452 16.84 -1.30 -2.77
C ILE A 452 18.30 -1.78 -2.73
N ASP A 453 18.73 -2.56 -3.71
CA ASP A 453 20.12 -3.03 -3.81
C ASP A 453 21.11 -1.86 -4.00
N PHE A 454 20.79 -0.90 -4.88
CA PHE A 454 21.59 0.32 -5.00
C PHE A 454 21.64 1.11 -3.69
N PHE A 455 20.51 1.24 -3.00
CA PHE A 455 20.46 1.91 -1.69
C PHE A 455 21.29 1.17 -0.62
N ALA A 456 21.29 -0.17 -0.66
CA ALA A 456 22.09 -1.01 0.23
C ALA A 456 23.58 -0.81 0.00
N ASP A 457 23.98 -0.75 -1.27
CA ASP A 457 25.37 -0.53 -1.69
C ASP A 457 25.82 0.93 -1.56
N LYS A 458 24.91 1.86 -1.22
CA LYS A 458 25.16 3.31 -1.23
C LYS A 458 25.66 3.82 -2.58
N THR A 459 25.14 3.24 -3.66
CA THR A 459 25.48 3.67 -5.02
C THR A 459 25.12 5.14 -5.19
N ARG A 460 26.05 5.92 -5.73
CA ARG A 460 25.78 7.33 -6.03
C ARG A 460 24.79 7.44 -7.17
N TRP A 461 23.97 8.49 -7.15
CA TRP A 461 23.00 8.76 -8.21
C TRP A 461 23.61 8.67 -9.61
N GLU A 462 24.79 9.29 -9.78
CA GLU A 462 25.51 9.37 -11.06
C GLU A 462 26.23 8.07 -11.44
N ASP A 463 26.45 7.15 -10.50
CA ASP A 463 27.26 5.93 -10.70
C ASP A 463 26.43 4.73 -11.19
N GLY A 464 25.16 4.96 -11.56
CA GLY A 464 24.32 3.95 -12.22
C GLY A 464 22.83 4.02 -11.90
N VAL A 465 22.44 4.66 -10.78
CA VAL A 465 21.04 4.75 -10.36
C VAL A 465 20.21 5.53 -11.37
N HIS A 466 20.70 6.70 -11.79
CA HIS A 466 20.06 7.51 -12.83
C HIS A 466 19.85 6.72 -14.13
N ASP A 467 20.88 6.01 -14.60
CA ASP A 467 20.82 5.28 -15.86
C ASP A 467 19.90 4.07 -15.79
N PHE A 468 19.87 3.36 -14.66
CA PHE A 468 18.90 2.31 -14.40
C PHE A 468 17.47 2.86 -14.47
N LEU A 469 17.17 3.93 -13.74
CA LEU A 469 15.82 4.49 -13.71
C LEU A 469 15.43 5.03 -15.09
N LYS A 470 16.30 5.79 -15.75
CA LYS A 470 16.00 6.42 -17.04
C LYS A 470 15.87 5.42 -18.19
N ASN A 471 16.74 4.40 -18.22
CA ASN A 471 16.89 3.52 -19.38
C ASN A 471 16.32 2.11 -19.17
N LYS A 472 15.86 1.77 -17.95
CA LYS A 472 15.18 0.50 -17.66
C LYS A 472 13.78 0.72 -17.10
N VAL A 473 13.64 1.43 -15.98
CA VAL A 473 12.34 1.61 -15.32
C VAL A 473 11.42 2.55 -16.10
N PHE A 474 11.93 3.75 -16.44
CA PHE A 474 11.21 4.79 -17.17
C PHE A 474 11.74 4.93 -18.60
N ALA A 475 12.24 3.84 -19.18
CA ALA A 475 12.59 3.82 -20.60
C ALA A 475 11.36 4.23 -21.41
N LEU A 476 11.51 5.14 -22.37
CA LEU A 476 10.42 5.47 -23.29
C LEU A 476 10.56 4.59 -24.53
N ASP A 477 9.45 4.04 -24.98
CA ASP A 477 9.36 3.34 -26.27
C ASP A 477 9.62 4.33 -27.42
N LYS A 478 10.05 3.81 -28.57
CA LYS A 478 10.23 4.63 -29.79
C LYS A 478 8.91 5.24 -30.25
N ASP A 479 7.81 4.56 -29.97
CA ASP A 479 6.44 4.95 -30.33
C ASP A 479 5.73 5.62 -29.14
N ALA A 480 6.48 6.11 -28.15
CA ALA A 480 5.91 6.76 -26.98
C ALA A 480 5.08 7.99 -27.39
N ARG A 481 3.85 8.04 -26.90
CA ARG A 481 2.83 9.02 -27.24
C ARG A 481 2.57 9.98 -26.08
N PRO A 482 1.97 11.16 -26.35
CA PRO A 482 1.55 12.08 -25.30
C PRO A 482 0.56 11.44 -24.32
N ALA A 483 0.54 11.97 -23.10
CA ALA A 483 -0.31 11.50 -22.01
C ALA A 483 -1.80 11.56 -22.37
N ASP A 484 -2.55 10.56 -21.92
CA ASP A 484 -3.98 10.38 -22.22
C ASP A 484 -4.73 9.68 -21.07
N HIS A 485 -6.02 9.40 -21.25
CA HIS A 485 -6.85 8.75 -20.24
C HIS A 485 -7.30 7.31 -20.62
N PHE A 486 -6.74 6.73 -21.70
CA PHE A 486 -7.13 5.41 -22.21
C PHE A 486 -6.23 4.31 -21.63
N VAL A 487 -6.76 3.53 -20.68
CA VAL A 487 -5.97 2.61 -19.84
C VAL A 487 -5.42 1.43 -20.63
N ASP A 488 -6.30 0.61 -21.18
CA ASP A 488 -5.97 -0.69 -21.76
C ASP A 488 -6.63 -0.90 -23.13
N ASP A 489 -7.26 0.13 -23.69
CA ASP A 489 -7.97 0.13 -24.98
C ASP A 489 -7.11 -0.41 -26.13
N GLU A 490 -5.83 -0.02 -26.18
CA GLU A 490 -4.92 -0.37 -27.27
C GLU A 490 -4.08 -1.64 -27.02
N VAL A 491 -4.10 -2.20 -25.81
CA VAL A 491 -3.17 -3.28 -25.38
C VAL A 491 -3.30 -4.55 -26.24
N ILE A 492 -4.50 -4.83 -26.75
CA ILE A 492 -4.78 -6.03 -27.57
C ILE A 492 -4.64 -5.74 -29.08
N SER A 493 -4.43 -4.47 -29.47
CA SER A 493 -4.25 -4.11 -30.87
C SER A 493 -2.95 -4.70 -31.45
N SER A 494 -2.92 -4.96 -32.76
CA SER A 494 -1.72 -5.46 -33.45
C SER A 494 -0.50 -4.53 -33.28
N ALA A 495 -0.73 -3.22 -33.07
CA ALA A 495 0.30 -2.24 -32.78
C ALA A 495 1.03 -2.48 -31.45
N TYR A 496 0.44 -3.27 -30.54
CA TYR A 496 1.01 -3.64 -29.24
C TYR A 496 1.79 -4.95 -29.26
N ARG A 497 1.54 -5.81 -30.24
CA ARG A 497 2.25 -7.08 -30.40
C ARG A 497 3.64 -6.78 -30.98
N CYS A 498 4.68 -7.29 -30.34
CA CYS A 498 6.06 -7.12 -30.77
C CYS A 498 6.20 -7.54 -32.25
N HIS A 499 6.32 -6.57 -33.17
CA HIS A 499 6.66 -6.86 -34.56
C HIS A 499 8.17 -6.88 -34.71
N GLU A 500 8.76 -8.07 -34.56
CA GLU A 500 9.95 -8.43 -35.33
C GLU A 500 9.50 -8.75 -36.77
N ALA A 501 9.09 -7.74 -37.56
CA ALA A 501 9.09 -7.77 -39.04
C ALA A 501 8.49 -6.50 -39.67
N ASP A 502 9.29 -5.91 -40.56
CA ASP A 502 8.99 -5.12 -41.77
C ASP A 502 8.29 -3.75 -41.69
N ASP A 503 9.10 -2.70 -41.96
CA ASP A 503 8.74 -1.30 -42.29
C ASP A 503 7.69 -1.15 -43.41
N ALA A 504 7.38 -2.21 -44.15
CA ALA A 504 6.40 -2.18 -45.24
C ALA A 504 4.95 -2.28 -44.77
N PHE A 505 4.68 -2.93 -43.62
CA PHE A 505 3.31 -3.14 -43.13
C PHE A 505 2.71 -1.88 -42.49
N ASP A 506 3.54 -1.07 -41.82
CA ASP A 506 3.12 0.18 -41.18
C ASP A 506 2.70 1.27 -42.18
N TYR A 507 3.26 1.26 -43.40
CA TYR A 507 2.83 2.17 -44.45
C TYR A 507 1.41 1.85 -44.94
N GLU A 508 1.09 0.56 -45.12
CA GLU A 508 -0.22 0.10 -45.60
C GLU A 508 -1.32 0.38 -44.56
N VAL A 509 -1.05 0.10 -43.28
CA VAL A 509 -1.99 0.36 -42.17
C VAL A 509 -2.15 1.87 -41.92
N GLY A 510 -1.05 2.62 -41.97
CA GLY A 510 -1.09 4.09 -41.88
C GLY A 510 -1.87 4.73 -43.03
N LEU A 511 -1.76 4.18 -44.25
CA LEU A 511 -2.53 4.61 -45.41
C LEU A 511 -4.01 4.26 -45.28
N GLN A 512 -4.34 3.05 -44.82
CA GLN A 512 -5.72 2.60 -44.55
C GLN A 512 -6.42 3.47 -43.49
N ARG A 513 -5.74 3.82 -42.39
CA ARG A 513 -6.27 4.78 -41.40
C ARG A 513 -6.53 6.14 -42.01
N LYS A 514 -5.61 6.64 -42.84
CA LYS A 514 -5.77 7.95 -43.51
C LYS A 514 -6.93 7.96 -44.51
N LEU A 515 -7.14 6.84 -45.22
CA LEU A 515 -8.26 6.67 -46.14
C LEU A 515 -9.60 6.58 -45.40
N ALA A 516 -9.68 5.83 -44.29
CA ALA A 516 -10.89 5.77 -43.45
C ALA A 516 -11.26 7.14 -42.85
N MET A 517 -10.26 7.95 -42.46
CA MET A 517 -10.48 9.33 -41.98
C MET A 517 -10.94 10.27 -43.10
N LEU A 518 -10.58 10.00 -44.37
CA LEU A 518 -11.03 10.79 -45.52
C LEU A 518 -12.44 10.36 -45.98
N GLU A 519 -12.78 9.07 -45.86
CA GLU A 519 -14.11 8.53 -46.20
C GLU A 519 -15.19 8.88 -45.17
N THR A 520 -14.82 9.14 -43.91
CA THR A 520 -15.73 9.62 -42.86
C THR A 520 -15.95 11.13 -42.86
N GLY A 521 -15.28 11.86 -43.77
CA GLY A 521 -15.50 13.28 -44.00
C GLY A 521 -16.74 13.56 -44.85
N SER A 522 -17.93 13.35 -44.29
CA SER A 522 -19.19 13.89 -44.82
C SER A 522 -19.92 14.66 -43.72
N HIS A 523 -20.20 15.93 -44.02
CA HIS A 523 -21.00 16.87 -43.25
C HIS A 523 -22.37 16.31 -42.82
N ASP A 524 -22.84 16.84 -41.68
CA ASP A 524 -24.20 16.81 -41.09
C ASP A 524 -24.48 15.78 -39.97
N SER A 525 -24.41 16.24 -38.70
CA SER A 525 -25.30 15.85 -37.58
C SER A 525 -24.91 16.38 -36.17
N VAL A 526 -23.81 17.13 -36.02
CA VAL A 526 -23.32 17.62 -34.70
C VAL A 526 -24.34 18.49 -33.94
N ASP A 527 -25.27 19.14 -34.63
CA ASP A 527 -26.20 20.09 -34.02
C ASP A 527 -27.38 19.41 -33.28
N ASP A 528 -27.74 18.17 -33.65
CA ASP A 528 -28.93 17.50 -33.08
C ASP A 528 -28.60 16.73 -31.79
N GLU A 529 -27.36 16.23 -31.66
CA GLU A 529 -26.89 15.52 -30.47
C GLU A 529 -26.56 16.49 -29.32
N GLN A 530 -25.95 17.64 -29.64
CA GLN A 530 -25.76 18.73 -28.66
C GLN A 530 -27.09 19.25 -28.11
N ARG A 531 -28.15 19.29 -28.93
CA ARG A 531 -29.47 19.76 -28.51
C ARG A 531 -30.15 18.77 -27.57
N ARG A 532 -30.03 17.47 -27.82
CA ARG A 532 -30.54 16.41 -26.92
C ARG A 532 -29.77 16.35 -25.61
N MET A 533 -28.45 16.56 -25.65
CA MET A 533 -27.61 16.59 -24.44
C MET A 533 -27.96 17.79 -23.55
N LYS A 534 -28.13 18.99 -24.13
CA LYS A 534 -28.56 20.19 -23.39
C LYS A 534 -29.96 20.01 -22.77
N PHE A 535 -30.88 19.36 -23.46
CA PHE A 535 -32.21 19.06 -22.91
C PHE A 535 -32.16 18.07 -21.74
N ARG A 536 -31.33 17.02 -21.83
CA ARG A 536 -31.14 16.04 -20.74
C ARG A 536 -30.50 16.66 -19.51
N LEU A 537 -29.49 17.53 -19.69
CA LEU A 537 -28.85 18.29 -18.60
C LEU A 537 -29.84 19.26 -17.93
N ALA A 538 -30.66 19.97 -18.71
CA ALA A 538 -31.68 20.85 -18.15
C ALA A 538 -32.74 20.10 -17.35
N LEU A 539 -33.19 18.94 -17.83
CA LEU A 539 -34.16 18.10 -17.12
C LEU A 539 -33.59 17.51 -15.83
N ALA A 540 -32.33 17.06 -15.86
CA ALA A 540 -31.63 16.57 -14.67
C ALA A 540 -31.46 17.68 -13.61
N PHE A 541 -31.15 18.90 -14.04
CA PHE A 541 -31.04 20.05 -13.15
C PHE A 541 -32.38 20.41 -12.48
N VAL A 542 -33.49 20.38 -13.24
CA VAL A 542 -34.84 20.62 -12.69
C VAL A 542 -35.23 19.54 -11.68
N LEU A 543 -35.01 18.26 -11.99
CA LEU A 543 -35.32 17.15 -11.08
C LEU A 543 -34.51 17.23 -9.77
N THR A 544 -33.23 17.59 -9.86
CA THR A 544 -32.36 17.76 -8.69
C THR A 544 -32.84 18.90 -7.79
N ASN A 545 -33.26 20.03 -8.37
CA ASN A 545 -33.79 21.15 -7.60
C ASN A 545 -35.15 20.83 -6.94
N VAL A 546 -36.01 20.04 -7.60
CA VAL A 546 -37.28 19.58 -7.00
C VAL A 546 -37.02 18.63 -5.83
N LEU A 547 -36.05 17.72 -5.93
CA LEU A 547 -35.65 16.82 -4.84
C LEU A 547 -35.05 17.58 -3.65
N LEU A 548 -34.24 18.61 -3.89
CA LEU A 548 -33.73 19.47 -2.84
C LEU A 548 -34.85 20.26 -2.15
N PHE A 549 -35.76 20.87 -2.91
CA PHE A 549 -36.89 21.62 -2.35
C PHE A 549 -37.83 20.75 -1.51
N THR A 550 -38.12 19.53 -1.96
CA THR A 550 -38.95 18.58 -1.21
C THR A 550 -38.25 18.11 0.07
N SER A 551 -36.93 17.90 0.03
CA SER A 551 -36.13 17.56 1.22
C SER A 551 -36.11 18.70 2.26
N PHE A 552 -35.96 19.96 1.82
CA PHE A 552 -36.03 21.12 2.70
C PHE A 552 -37.43 21.34 3.28
N ALA A 553 -38.49 21.16 2.48
CA ALA A 553 -39.87 21.25 2.97
C ALA A 553 -40.17 20.16 4.00
N PHE A 554 -39.68 18.94 3.80
CA PHE A 554 -39.82 17.85 4.76
C PHE A 554 -39.07 18.14 6.07
N ALA A 555 -37.81 18.57 5.99
CA ALA A 555 -37.03 18.95 7.17
C ALA A 555 -37.68 20.11 7.96
N TYR A 556 -38.24 21.10 7.27
CA TYR A 556 -38.98 22.20 7.89
C TYR A 556 -40.24 21.72 8.60
N CYS A 557 -41.02 20.82 7.99
CA CYS A 557 -42.19 20.22 8.63
C CYS A 557 -41.84 19.39 9.88
N VAL A 558 -40.74 18.63 9.83
CA VAL A 558 -40.25 17.85 10.98
C VAL A 558 -39.80 18.76 12.13
N MET A 559 -39.08 19.84 11.84
CA MET A 559 -38.68 20.82 12.88
C MET A 559 -39.88 21.54 13.49
N ARG A 560 -40.87 21.91 12.67
CA ARG A 560 -42.15 22.50 13.14
C ARG A 560 -42.95 21.55 14.04
N ALA A 561 -42.95 20.26 13.74
CA ALA A 561 -43.62 19.25 14.56
C ALA A 561 -42.92 19.10 15.93
N TYR A 562 -41.59 19.13 15.96
CA TYR A 562 -40.80 19.09 17.20
C TYR A 562 -41.00 20.35 18.08
N GLU A 563 -41.12 21.54 17.49
CA GLU A 563 -41.40 22.77 18.25
C GLU A 563 -42.80 22.80 18.88
N LEU A 564 -43.77 22.10 18.30
CA LEU A 564 -45.13 21.99 18.83
C LEU A 564 -45.23 20.99 19.99
N ASP A 565 -44.41 19.92 19.99
CA ASP A 565 -44.34 18.96 21.10
C ASP A 565 -43.62 19.53 22.34
N ILE A 566 -42.62 20.40 22.15
CA ILE A 566 -41.86 21.00 23.27
C ILE A 566 -42.68 22.06 24.04
N ASN A 567 -43.67 22.68 23.40
CA ASN A 567 -44.52 23.71 24.05
C ASN A 567 -45.85 23.19 24.61
N GLY A 568 -46.15 21.88 24.48
CA GLY A 568 -47.41 21.27 24.95
C GLY A 568 -47.37 20.67 26.36
N GLY A 569 -46.21 20.64 27.02
CA GLY A 569 -46.00 19.96 28.30
C GLY A 569 -46.17 20.85 29.54
N SER A 570 -47.40 21.26 29.85
CA SER A 570 -47.76 21.69 31.20
C SER A 570 -49.23 21.38 31.50
N PHE A 571 -49.47 20.20 32.08
CA PHE A 571 -50.48 19.92 33.10
C PHE A 571 -50.02 18.74 33.96
#